data_AF-A0A8C6TCF9-F1
#
_entry.id   AF-A0A8C6TCF9-F1
#
_cell.length_a   1.000
_cell.length_b   1.000
_cell.length_c   1.000
_cell.angle_alpha   90.00
_cell.angle_beta   90.00
_cell.angle_gamma   90.00
#
_symmetry.space_group_name_H-M   'P 1'
#
loop_
_entity.id
_entity.type
_entity.pdbx_description
1 polymer ?
#
loop_
_entity_poly.entity_id
_entity_poly.type
_entity_poly.pdbx_seq_one_letter_code
_entity_poly.pdbx_strand_id
1 'polypeptide(L)' 'MQCVLPFRWFEGFNWEGLRQGTIDSPFTPTVDGPVDNSNFDYFPEDNEEPPPDEESGWDTEF' A
#
# COMPACT_ATOMS: atom_id res chain seq x y z
N MET A 1 -19.99 30.87 7.30
CA MET A 1 -18.98 29.81 7.09
C MET A 1 -19.64 28.48 7.42
N GLN A 2 -19.99 27.65 6.44
CA GLN A 2 -20.53 26.31 6.68
C GLN A 2 -19.35 25.33 6.59
N CYS A 3 -19.06 24.63 7.69
CA CYS A 3 -17.98 23.64 7.75
C CYS A 3 -18.26 22.50 6.76
N VAL A 4 -17.24 22.17 5.95
CA VAL A 4 -17.27 21.20 4.86
C VAL A 4 -17.33 19.77 5.40
N LEU A 5 -18.55 19.25 5.59
CA LEU A 5 -19.01 17.84 5.56
C LEU A 5 -17.95 16.69 5.69
N PRO A 6 -17.11 16.58 6.74
CA PRO A 6 -16.20 15.43 6.83
C PRO A 6 -16.94 14.16 7.32
N PHE A 7 -17.98 14.34 8.13
CA PHE A 7 -18.70 13.26 8.81
C PHE A 7 -19.68 12.49 7.91
N ARG A 8 -20.12 13.08 6.79
CA ARG A 8 -21.08 12.42 5.88
C ARG A 8 -20.43 11.47 4.89
N TRP A 9 -19.12 11.58 4.66
CA TRP A 9 -18.47 10.77 3.61
C TRP A 9 -18.46 9.27 3.93
N PHE A 10 -18.43 8.92 5.23
CA PHE A 10 -18.45 7.55 5.71
C PHE A 10 -19.74 7.17 6.43
N GLU A 11 -20.78 8.00 6.33
CA GLU A 11 -22.08 7.67 6.91
C GLU A 11 -22.61 6.39 6.26
N GLY A 12 -22.83 5.35 7.06
CA GLY A 12 -23.25 4.02 6.58
C GLY A 12 -22.12 3.10 6.10
N PHE A 13 -20.85 3.53 6.17
CA PHE A 13 -19.73 2.64 5.85
C PHE A 13 -19.56 1.55 6.92
N ASN A 14 -19.50 0.29 6.50
CA ASN A 14 -19.38 -0.85 7.40
C ASN A 14 -17.92 -1.08 7.82
N TRP A 15 -17.45 -0.35 8.84
CA TRP A 15 -16.09 -0.49 9.38
C TRP A 15 -15.79 -1.89 9.92
N GLU A 16 -16.80 -2.61 10.42
CA GLU A 16 -16.61 -3.97 10.91
C GLU A 16 -16.31 -4.94 9.77
N GLY A 17 -17.08 -4.85 8.68
CA GLY A 17 -16.87 -5.69 7.50
C GLY A 17 -15.51 -5.44 6.85
N LEU A 18 -14.99 -4.21 6.89
CA LEU A 18 -13.63 -3.93 6.43
C LEU A 18 -12.59 -4.67 7.26
N ARG A 19 -12.70 -4.63 8.60
CA ARG A 19 -11.77 -5.33 9.51
C ARG A 19 -11.84 -6.84 9.37
N GLN A 20 -13.02 -7.37 9.09
CA GLN A 20 -13.24 -8.81 8.88
C GLN A 20 -12.90 -9.26 7.45
N GLY A 21 -12.63 -8.34 6.52
CA GLY A 21 -12.38 -8.67 5.11
C GLY A 21 -13.63 -9.17 4.37
N THR A 22 -14.83 -8.80 4.81
CA THR A 22 -16.11 -9.27 4.24
C THR A 22 -16.75 -8.26 3.28
N ILE A 23 -16.13 -7.11 3.06
CA ILE A 23 -16.59 -6.12 2.08
C ILE A 23 -15.87 -6.38 0.78
N ASP A 24 -16.64 -6.46 -0.31
CA ASP A 24 -16.08 -6.55 -1.65
C ASP A 24 -15.29 -5.28 -1.99
N SER A 25 -14.03 -5.46 -2.38
CA SER A 25 -13.21 -4.36 -2.86
C SER A 25 -13.86 -3.75 -4.13
N PRO A 26 -13.88 -2.41 -4.27
CA PRO A 26 -14.36 -1.79 -5.51
C PRO A 26 -13.54 -2.19 -6.73
N PHE A 27 -12.30 -2.63 -6.53
CA PHE A 27 -11.43 -3.17 -7.57
C PHE A 27 -10.64 -4.36 -7.02
N THR A 28 -10.76 -5.50 -7.70
CA THR A 28 -9.99 -6.71 -7.39
C THR A 28 -9.00 -6.93 -8.53
N PRO A 29 -7.69 -6.72 -8.31
CA PRO A 29 -6.69 -7.00 -9.34
C PRO A 29 -6.59 -8.50 -9.60
N THR A 30 -6.30 -8.87 -10.84
CA THR A 30 -5.93 -10.25 -11.18
C THR A 30 -4.50 -10.49 -10.70
N VAL A 31 -4.26 -11.63 -10.03
CA VAL A 31 -2.94 -12.05 -9.58
C VAL A 31 -2.78 -13.53 -9.96
N ASP A 32 -1.86 -13.82 -10.88
CA ASP A 32 -1.67 -15.15 -11.45
C ASP A 32 -0.78 -16.06 -10.58
N GLY A 33 -0.15 -15.51 -9.53
CA GLY A 33 0.66 -16.27 -8.59
C GLY A 33 1.50 -15.40 -7.64
N PRO A 34 2.29 -16.02 -6.75
CA PRO A 34 3.08 -15.29 -5.75
C PRO A 34 4.25 -14.47 -6.32
N VAL A 35 4.59 -14.67 -7.60
CA VAL A 35 5.67 -13.94 -8.31
C VAL A 35 5.13 -13.03 -9.41
N ASP A 36 3.81 -12.89 -9.50
CA ASP A 36 3.17 -12.02 -10.48
C ASP A 36 3.41 -10.55 -10.13
N ASN A 37 4.11 -9.83 -11.02
CA ASN A 37 4.40 -8.41 -10.91
C ASN A 37 3.63 -7.57 -11.95
N SER A 38 2.61 -8.13 -12.61
CA SER A 38 1.85 -7.47 -13.68
C SER A 38 1.05 -6.24 -13.24
N ASN A 39 0.75 -6.12 -11.95
CA ASN A 39 0.09 -4.95 -11.36
C ASN A 39 1.08 -3.84 -10.92
N PHE A 40 2.38 -4.03 -11.19
CA PHE A 40 3.43 -3.04 -10.93
C PHE A 40 3.98 -2.50 -12.25
N ASP A 41 4.57 -1.30 -12.20
CA ASP A 41 5.29 -0.76 -13.34
C ASP A 41 6.59 -1.53 -13.58
N TYR A 42 7.03 -1.57 -14.84
CA TYR A 42 8.32 -2.14 -15.20
C TYR A 42 9.44 -1.14 -14.90
N PHE A 43 10.40 -1.56 -14.08
CA PHE A 43 11.65 -0.85 -13.86
C PHE A 43 12.80 -1.70 -14.42
N PRO A 44 13.81 -1.09 -15.09
CA PRO A 44 14.99 -1.81 -15.52
C PRO A 44 15.75 -2.37 -14.32
N GLU A 45 16.57 -3.40 -14.57
CA GLU A 45 17.47 -3.92 -13.55
C GLU A 45 18.42 -2.83 -13.06
N ASP A 46 18.57 -2.76 -11.74
CA ASP A 46 19.55 -1.87 -11.11
C ASP A 46 20.96 -2.40 -11.41
N ASN A 47 21.74 -1.55 -12.07
CA ASN A 47 23.13 -1.82 -12.45
C ASN A 47 24.09 -0.80 -11.81
N GLU A 48 23.62 -0.04 -10.82
CA GLU A 48 24.44 0.93 -10.10
C GLU A 48 25.41 0.22 -9.14
N GLU A 49 26.54 0.88 -8.87
CA GLU A 49 27.48 0.39 -7.86
C GLU A 49 26.83 0.46 -6.47
N PRO A 50 27.11 -0.52 -5.58
CA PRO A 50 26.55 -0.49 -4.23
C PRO A 50 26.94 0.80 -3.50
N PRO A 51 26.05 1.36 -2.66
CA PRO A 51 26.37 2.52 -1.86
C PRO A 51 27.54 2.22 -0.91
N PRO A 52 28.30 3.24 -0.45
CA PRO A 52 29.32 3.06 0.55
C PRO A 52 28.72 2.56 1.87
N ASP A 53 29.54 1.86 2.67
CA ASP A 53 29.13 1.36 3.98
C ASP A 53 28.61 2.51 4.86
N GLU A 54 27.43 2.28 5.44
CA GLU A 54 26.77 3.20 6.35
C GLU A 54 27.04 2.72 7.78
N GLU A 55 27.73 3.55 8.57
CA GLU A 55 28.23 3.20 9.91
C GLU A 55 27.71 4.18 10.98
N SER A 56 26.61 4.91 10.70
CA SER A 56 26.06 5.86 11.68
C SER A 56 25.24 5.18 12.77
N GLY A 57 24.82 3.93 12.54
CA GLY A 57 24.04 3.12 13.47
C GLY A 57 22.56 3.51 13.56
N TRP A 58 22.03 4.25 12.59
CA TRP A 58 20.59 4.56 12.49
C TRP A 58 19.73 3.30 12.38
N ASP A 59 20.33 2.21 11.92
CA ASP A 59 19.72 0.92 11.65
C ASP A 59 20.12 -0.19 12.63
N THR A 60 20.61 0.17 13.83
CA THR A 60 21.07 -0.81 14.84
C THR A 60 20.00 -1.84 15.24
N GLU A 61 18.71 -1.54 15.07
CA GLU A 61 17.58 -2.42 15.41
C GLU A 61 16.76 -2.89 14.19
N PHE A 62 17.27 -2.73 12.96
CA PHE A 62 16.60 -3.24 11.74
C PHE A 62 16.54 -4.77 11.67
#